data_AF-A0A7S0M524-F1
#
_entry.id   AF-A0A7S0M524-F1
#
_cell.length_a   1.000
_cell.length_b   1.000
_cell.length_c   1.000
_cell.angle_alpha   90.00
_cell.angle_beta   90.00
_cell.angle_gamma   90.00
#
_symmetry.space_group_name_H-M   'P 1'
#
loop_
_entity.id
_entity.type
_entity.pdbx_description
1 polymer ?
#
loop_
_entity_poly.entity_id
_entity_poly.type
_entity_poly.pdbx_seq_one_letter_code
_entity_poly.pdbx_strand_id
1 'polypeptide(L)'
;QGLVKNGGVHVITTFFPADESENKQINGRTCRQDDPGSAVKILFLEYLNYLKASENEKEASGMDWDSYLKKCRSHTEASRYEQLMQKEDELKAVHQLTLRACAAVERGEWIQATSLYDELNQKL
;
A
#
# COMPACT_ATOMS: atom_id res chain seq x y z
N GLN A 1 -4.25 -35.33 -20.64
CA GLN A 1 -5.40 -34.79 -21.40
C GLN A 1 -6.69 -34.61 -20.56
N GLY A 2 -6.85 -35.20 -19.37
CA GLY A 2 -8.08 -35.05 -18.58
C GLY A 2 -8.40 -33.63 -18.12
N LEU A 3 -7.38 -32.84 -17.76
CA LEU A 3 -7.57 -31.47 -17.24
C LEU A 3 -8.18 -30.51 -18.29
N VAL A 4 -7.64 -30.50 -19.51
CA VAL A 4 -8.14 -29.70 -20.65
C VAL A 4 -9.59 -30.06 -20.97
N LYS A 5 -9.93 -31.36 -20.95
CA LYS A 5 -11.32 -31.83 -21.17
C LYS A 5 -12.29 -31.40 -20.07
N ASN A 6 -11.79 -31.07 -18.88
CA ASN A 6 -12.57 -30.62 -17.73
C ASN A 6 -12.55 -29.09 -17.55
N GLY A 7 -12.13 -28.32 -18.56
CA GLY A 7 -12.12 -26.86 -18.52
C GLY A 7 -10.82 -26.24 -18.00
N GLY A 8 -9.78 -27.05 -17.78
CA GLY A 8 -8.43 -26.59 -17.46
C GLY A 8 -8.23 -26.15 -16.01
N VAL A 9 -7.34 -25.17 -15.82
CA VAL A 9 -7.03 -24.63 -14.48
C VAL A 9 -8.01 -23.51 -14.14
N HIS A 10 -8.60 -23.57 -12.95
CA HIS A 10 -9.39 -22.47 -12.39
C HIS A 10 -8.60 -21.79 -11.26
N VAL A 11 -8.35 -20.49 -11.38
CA VAL A 11 -7.61 -19.70 -10.39
C VAL A 11 -8.58 -18.90 -9.53
N ILE A 12 -8.51 -19.10 -8.21
CA ILE A 12 -9.29 -18.32 -7.24
C ILE A 12 -8.31 -17.41 -6.50
N THR A 13 -8.53 -16.10 -6.59
CA THR A 13 -7.75 -15.10 -5.86
C THR A 13 -8.58 -14.58 -4.70
N THR A 14 -8.08 -14.70 -3.46
CA THR A 14 -8.79 -14.31 -2.23
C THR A 14 -8.40 -12.93 -1.71
N PHE A 15 -7.63 -12.18 -2.50
CA PHE A 15 -7.17 -10.83 -2.19
C PHE A 15 -7.14 -10.00 -3.47
N PHE A 16 -7.12 -8.68 -3.33
CA PHE A 16 -6.90 -7.80 -4.47
C PHE A 16 -5.39 -7.62 -4.66
N PRO A 17 -4.82 -7.96 -5.83
CA PRO A 17 -3.38 -7.81 -6.07
C PRO A 17 -2.89 -6.40 -5.75
N ALA A 18 -1.66 -6.26 -5.27
CA ALA A 18 -1.05 -4.98 -4.95
C ALA A 18 -0.85 -4.13 -6.22
N ASP A 19 -0.47 -4.78 -7.33
CA ASP A 19 -0.23 -4.14 -8.61
C ASP A 19 -0.69 -4.98 -9.81
N GLU A 20 -0.57 -4.40 -11.00
CA GLU A 20 -0.98 -5.05 -12.26
C GLU A 20 -0.05 -6.21 -12.63
N SER A 21 1.22 -6.17 -12.22
CA SER A 21 2.18 -7.24 -12.51
C SER A 21 1.84 -8.51 -11.73
N GLU A 22 1.43 -8.38 -10.46
CA GLU A 22 0.96 -9.49 -9.64
C GLU A 22 -0.34 -10.07 -10.22
N ASN A 23 -1.31 -9.20 -10.57
CA ASN A 23 -2.54 -9.64 -11.23
C ASN A 23 -2.27 -10.43 -12.52
N LYS A 24 -1.31 -9.97 -13.36
CA LYS A 24 -0.87 -10.67 -14.57
C LYS A 24 -0.22 -12.02 -14.26
N GLN A 25 0.64 -12.09 -13.24
CA GLN A 25 1.32 -13.33 -12.84
C GLN A 25 0.34 -14.39 -12.32
N ILE A 26 -0.70 -13.97 -11.59
CA ILE A 26 -1.78 -14.83 -11.10
C ILE A 26 -2.60 -15.36 -12.28
N ASN A 27 -3.07 -14.46 -13.15
CA ASN A 27 -3.87 -14.84 -14.32
C ASN A 27 -3.07 -15.69 -15.32
N GLY A 28 -1.75 -15.53 -15.39
CA GLY A 28 -0.86 -16.37 -16.20
C GLY A 28 -0.68 -17.82 -15.70
N ARG A 29 -1.32 -18.19 -14.58
CA ARG A 29 -1.39 -19.58 -14.10
C ARG A 29 -2.53 -20.38 -14.74
N THR A 30 -3.48 -19.70 -15.37
CA THR A 30 -4.56 -20.30 -16.18
C THR A 30 -4.32 -20.07 -17.68
N CYS A 31 -5.09 -20.75 -18.52
CA CYS A 31 -5.14 -20.57 -19.98
C CYS A 31 -3.78 -20.64 -20.69
N ARG A 32 -2.90 -21.56 -20.28
CA ARG A 32 -1.57 -21.71 -20.88
C ARG A 32 -1.67 -22.41 -22.23
N GLN A 33 -0.89 -21.95 -23.22
CA GLN A 33 -0.85 -22.56 -24.56
C GLN A 33 -2.26 -22.72 -25.18
N ASP A 34 -3.12 -21.72 -24.97
CA ASP A 34 -4.52 -21.70 -25.43
C ASP A 34 -5.42 -22.80 -24.85
N ASP A 35 -4.98 -23.49 -23.78
CA ASP A 35 -5.85 -24.37 -23.01
C ASP A 35 -7.03 -23.59 -22.39
N PRO A 36 -8.20 -24.22 -22.22
CA PRO A 36 -9.29 -23.62 -21.49
C PRO A 36 -8.87 -23.36 -20.03
N GLY A 37 -9.54 -22.40 -19.40
CA GLY A 37 -9.27 -22.04 -18.02
C GLY A 37 -10.08 -20.83 -17.61
N SER A 38 -10.02 -20.48 -16.34
CA SER A 38 -10.74 -19.33 -15.81
C SER A 38 -10.09 -18.78 -14.55
N ALA A 39 -10.39 -17.53 -14.23
CA ALA A 39 -9.95 -16.88 -13.02
C ALA A 39 -11.11 -16.11 -12.39
N VAL A 40 -11.19 -16.14 -11.07
CA VAL A 40 -12.16 -15.36 -10.29
C VAL A 40 -11.47 -14.72 -9.09
N LYS A 41 -11.95 -13.55 -8.70
CA LYS A 41 -11.56 -12.88 -7.45
C LYS A 41 -12.71 -12.97 -6.46
N ILE A 42 -12.44 -13.45 -5.26
CA ILE A 42 -13.38 -13.47 -4.14
C ILE A 42 -12.77 -12.59 -3.06
N LEU A 43 -13.35 -11.40 -2.86
CA LEU A 43 -12.82 -10.41 -1.93
C LEU A 43 -13.71 -10.32 -0.69
N PHE A 44 -13.07 -10.18 0.47
CA PHE A 44 -13.77 -9.94 1.73
C PHE A 44 -14.16 -8.47 1.87
N LEU A 45 -15.27 -8.19 2.55
CA LEU A 45 -15.82 -6.84 2.74
C LEU A 45 -14.84 -5.93 3.49
N GLU A 46 -14.09 -6.48 4.43
CA GLU A 46 -13.05 -5.77 5.18
C GLU A 46 -11.98 -5.16 4.25
N TYR A 47 -11.69 -5.84 3.13
CA TYR A 47 -10.76 -5.35 2.14
C TYR A 47 -11.34 -4.16 1.34
N LEU A 48 -12.64 -4.20 1.04
CA LEU A 48 -13.33 -3.07 0.41
C LEU A 48 -13.31 -1.83 1.32
N ASN A 49 -13.51 -2.03 2.62
CA ASN A 49 -13.42 -0.96 3.61
C ASN A 49 -12.02 -0.35 3.67
N TYR A 50 -10.96 -1.17 3.62
CA TYR A 50 -9.58 -0.69 3.54
C TYR A 50 -9.34 0.19 2.29
N LEU A 51 -9.88 -0.22 1.15
CA LEU A 51 -9.83 0.56 -0.09
C LEU A 51 -10.77 1.76 -0.10
N LYS A 52 -11.60 1.96 0.94
CA LYS A 52 -12.69 2.94 1.00
C LYS A 52 -13.63 2.81 -0.22
N ALA A 53 -13.83 1.59 -0.69
CA ALA A 53 -14.68 1.28 -1.82
C ALA A 53 -16.15 1.19 -1.36
N SER A 54 -17.06 1.79 -2.12
CA SER A 54 -18.50 1.82 -1.87
C SER A 54 -19.26 1.25 -3.05
N GLU A 55 -20.27 0.41 -2.79
CA GLU A 55 -21.12 -0.15 -3.83
C GLU A 55 -21.90 0.93 -4.57
N ASN A 56 -22.46 1.91 -3.86
CA ASN A 56 -23.17 3.04 -4.46
C ASN A 56 -22.27 3.86 -5.40
N GLU A 57 -21.02 4.11 -5.00
CA GLU A 57 -20.05 4.83 -5.83
C GLU A 57 -19.61 3.99 -7.03
N LYS A 58 -19.46 2.67 -6.85
CA LYS A 58 -19.19 1.74 -7.93
C LYS A 58 -20.31 1.77 -8.96
N GLU A 59 -21.56 1.70 -8.53
CA GLU A 59 -22.73 1.76 -9.43
C GLU A 59 -22.79 3.09 -10.18
N ALA A 60 -22.59 4.20 -9.47
CA ALA A 60 -22.54 5.53 -10.08
C ALA A 60 -21.37 5.71 -11.06
N SER A 61 -20.27 4.99 -10.88
CA SER A 61 -19.08 5.12 -11.74
C SER A 61 -19.28 4.55 -13.14
N GLY A 62 -20.24 3.63 -13.32
CA GLY A 62 -20.42 2.88 -14.56
C GLY A 62 -19.26 1.93 -14.93
N MET A 63 -18.28 1.75 -14.03
CA MET A 63 -17.12 0.88 -14.23
C MET A 63 -17.41 -0.57 -13.80
N ASP A 64 -16.67 -1.52 -14.36
CA ASP A 64 -16.59 -2.86 -13.79
C ASP A 64 -15.86 -2.82 -12.43
N TRP A 65 -16.07 -3.86 -11.62
CA TRP A 65 -15.49 -3.94 -10.28
C TRP A 65 -13.96 -3.89 -10.27
N ASP A 66 -13.27 -4.48 -11.23
CA ASP A 66 -11.79 -4.51 -11.25
C ASP A 66 -11.23 -3.11 -11.52
N SER A 67 -11.81 -2.41 -12.50
CA SER A 67 -11.45 -1.03 -12.82
C SER A 67 -11.75 -0.06 -11.67
N TYR A 68 -12.91 -0.19 -11.03
CA TYR A 68 -13.29 0.64 -9.88
C TYR A 68 -12.32 0.42 -8.70
N LEU A 69 -12.03 -0.83 -8.34
CA LEU A 69 -11.13 -1.14 -7.23
C LEU A 69 -9.68 -0.71 -7.50
N LYS A 70 -9.21 -0.75 -8.76
CA LYS A 70 -7.92 -0.17 -9.15
C LYS A 70 -7.88 1.33 -8.86
N LYS A 71 -8.95 2.07 -9.20
CA LYS A 71 -9.06 3.50 -8.92
C LYS A 71 -9.03 3.78 -7.41
N CYS A 72 -9.81 3.05 -6.61
CA CYS A 72 -9.82 3.19 -5.15
C CYS A 72 -8.43 2.93 -4.55
N ARG A 73 -7.74 1.87 -4.98
CA ARG A 73 -6.38 1.56 -4.55
C ARG A 73 -5.42 2.70 -4.86
N SER A 74 -5.40 3.20 -6.10
CA SER A 74 -4.53 4.32 -6.47
C SER A 74 -4.77 5.57 -5.60
N HIS A 75 -6.02 5.85 -5.24
CA HIS A 75 -6.35 6.96 -4.36
C HIS A 75 -5.85 6.74 -2.93
N THR A 76 -6.11 5.56 -2.35
CA THR A 76 -5.64 5.18 -1.02
C THR A 76 -4.11 5.20 -0.93
N GLU A 77 -3.41 4.68 -1.95
CA GLU A 77 -1.95 4.69 -1.99
C GLU A 77 -1.38 6.11 -2.11
N ALA A 78 -2.00 6.98 -2.91
CA ALA A 78 -1.60 8.38 -3.00
C ALA A 78 -1.72 9.09 -1.64
N SER A 79 -2.87 8.94 -0.96
CA SER A 79 -3.05 9.52 0.39
C SER A 79 -2.07 8.94 1.41
N ARG A 80 -1.78 7.64 1.34
CA ARG A 80 -0.79 7.00 2.22
C ARG A 80 0.62 7.55 1.96
N TYR A 81 0.98 7.73 0.70
CA TYR A 81 2.27 8.31 0.31
C TYR A 81 2.42 9.74 0.83
N GLU A 82 1.40 10.58 0.69
CA GLU A 82 1.40 11.95 1.23
C GLU A 82 1.62 11.96 2.75
N GLN A 83 0.94 11.09 3.50
CA GLN A 83 1.12 10.97 4.95
C GLN A 83 2.53 10.50 5.32
N LEU A 84 3.11 9.57 4.55
CA LEU A 84 4.47 9.09 4.77
C LEU A 84 5.49 10.20 4.52
N MET A 85 5.31 11.01 3.46
CA MET A 85 6.18 12.15 3.16
C MET A 85 6.14 13.19 4.29
N GLN A 86 4.95 13.52 4.80
CA GLN A 86 4.80 14.45 5.92
C GLN A 86 5.52 13.94 7.17
N LYS A 87 5.33 12.65 7.50
CA LYS A 87 6.03 12.03 8.64
C LYS A 87 7.55 11.97 8.42
N GLU A 88 8.01 11.76 7.19
CA GLU A 88 9.43 11.77 6.88
C GLU A 88 10.04 13.15 7.18
N ASP A 89 9.37 14.23 6.79
CA ASP A 89 9.84 15.60 7.04
C ASP A 89 9.87 15.93 8.54
N GLU A 90 8.85 15.52 9.29
CA GLU A 90 8.81 15.63 10.75
C GLU A 90 9.99 14.87 11.40
N LEU A 91 10.21 13.62 11.00
CA LEU A 91 11.28 12.78 11.52
C LEU A 91 12.66 13.30 11.13
N LYS A 92 12.82 13.88 9.93
CA LYS A 92 14.07 14.56 9.53
C LYS A 92 14.36 15.75 10.43
N ALA A 93 13.36 16.55 10.77
CA ALA A 93 13.55 17.69 11.68
C ALA A 93 14.00 17.23 13.07
N VAL A 94 13.36 16.19 13.62
CA VAL A 94 13.74 15.57 14.90
C VAL A 94 15.14 14.95 14.83
N HIS A 95 15.47 14.28 13.74
CA HIS A 95 16.79 13.70 13.52
C HIS A 95 17.89 14.79 13.48
N GLN A 96 17.66 15.91 12.79
CA GLN A 96 18.60 17.02 12.75
C GLN A 96 18.81 17.67 14.13
N LEU A 97 17.74 17.78 14.94
CA LEU A 97 17.85 18.22 16.33
C LEU A 97 18.72 17.27 17.16
N THR A 98 18.51 15.95 16.99
CA THR A 98 19.29 14.91 17.65
C THR A 98 20.78 15.02 17.30
N LEU A 99 21.12 15.16 16.01
CA LEU A 99 22.50 15.33 15.55
C LEU A 99 23.16 16.56 16.15
N ARG A 100 22.44 17.69 16.21
CA ARG A 100 22.95 18.94 16.81
C ARG A 100 23.19 18.81 18.30
N ALA A 101 22.31 18.11 19.02
CA ALA A 101 22.47 17.84 20.44
C ALA A 101 23.71 16.98 20.71
N CYS A 102 23.88 15.89 19.97
CA CYS A 102 25.08 15.03 20.08
C CYS A 102 26.36 15.82 19.78
N ALA A 103 26.38 16.64 18.72
CA ALA A 103 27.56 17.43 18.37
C ALA A 103 27.91 18.49 19.43
N ALA A 104 26.91 19.07 20.12
CA ALA A 104 27.16 20.00 21.23
C ALA A 104 27.79 19.30 22.44
N VAL A 105 27.38 18.06 22.74
CA VAL A 105 28.00 17.21 23.77
C VAL A 105 29.47 16.93 23.44
N GLU A 106 29.75 16.55 22.19
CA GLU A 106 31.13 16.28 21.72
C GLU A 106 32.05 17.51 21.85
N ARG A 107 31.50 18.73 21.69
CA ARG A 107 32.23 19.99 21.88
C ARG A 107 32.31 20.45 23.34
N GLY A 108 31.65 19.77 24.28
CA GLY A 108 31.56 20.18 25.68
C GLY A 108 30.63 21.38 25.94
N GLU A 109 29.74 21.70 25.00
CA GLU A 109 28.77 22.80 25.08
C GLU A 109 27.50 22.37 25.84
N TRP A 110 27.64 22.02 27.11
CA TRP A 110 26.58 21.36 27.90
C TRP A 110 25.26 22.14 27.99
N ILE A 111 25.31 23.47 28.10
CA ILE A 111 24.09 24.31 28.17
C ILE A 111 23.30 24.21 26.86
N GLN A 112 24.00 24.24 25.72
CA GLN A 112 23.37 24.13 24.40
C GLN A 112 22.83 22.71 24.18
N ALA A 113 23.57 21.68 24.58
CA ALA A 113 23.13 20.30 24.50
C ALA A 113 21.82 20.08 25.29
N THR A 114 21.76 20.54 26.54
CA THR A 114 20.55 20.42 27.39
C THR A 114 19.35 21.13 26.75
N SER A 115 19.53 22.35 26.25
CA SER A 115 18.44 23.08 25.58
C SER A 115 17.93 22.34 24.34
N LEU A 116 18.80 21.69 23.57
CA LEU A 116 18.39 20.93 22.39
C LEU A 116 17.68 19.61 22.75
N TYR A 117 18.07 18.96 23.85
CA TYR A 117 17.36 17.79 24.37
C TYR A 117 15.98 18.15 24.93
N ASP A 118 15.84 19.30 25.58
CA ASP A 118 14.54 19.79 26.03
C ASP A 118 13.60 20.07 24.84
N GLU A 119 14.11 20.65 23.76
CA GLU A 119 13.35 20.82 22.51
C GLU A 119 12.97 19.47 21.88
N LEU A 120 13.87 18.48 21.91
CA LEU A 120 13.60 17.12 21.42
C LEU A 120 12.44 16.46 22.20
N ASN A 121 12.48 16.54 23.54
CA ASN A 121 11.46 15.97 24.42
C ASN A 121 10.08 16.62 24.25
N GLN A 122 10.01 17.87 23.78
CA GLN A 122 8.73 18.52 23.46
C GLN A 122 8.15 18.09 22.11
N LYS A 123 8.95 17.48 21.23
CA LYS A 123 8.56 17.08 19.87
C LYS A 123 8.30 15.58 19.71
N LEU A 124 8.62 14.78 20.73
CA LEU A 124 8.33 13.33 20.82
C LEU A 124 6.99 13.10 21.53
#